data_AF-A0A3N5LYX4-F1
#
_entry.id   AF-A0A3N5LYX4-F1
#
_cell.length_a   1.000
_cell.length_b   1.000
_cell.length_c   1.000
_cell.angle_alpha   90.00
_cell.angle_beta   90.00
_cell.angle_gamma   90.00
#
_symmetry.space_group_name_H-M   'P 1'
#
loop_
_entity.id
_entity.type
_entity.pdbx_description
1 polymer ?
#
loop_
_entity_poly.entity_id
_entity_poly.type
_entity_poly.pdbx_seq_one_letter_code
_entity_poly.pdbx_strand_id
1 'polypeptide(L)' 'MPNLGPTELLIILGILVLLFGASRLPKLGKSMGQSIRGFKKGLNEDGEDKELEGSDAARLDKGDKAGDDKS' A
#
# COMPACT_ATOMS: atom_id res chain seq x y z
N MET A 1 -14.28 -20.00 -23.01
CA MET A 1 -13.81 -18.61 -22.80
C MET A 1 -12.77 -18.65 -21.69
N PRO A 2 -11.62 -17.97 -21.81
CA PRO A 2 -10.65 -17.91 -20.73
C PRO A 2 -11.33 -17.28 -19.51
N ASN A 3 -11.47 -18.06 -18.45
CA ASN A 3 -12.06 -17.60 -17.20
C ASN A 3 -10.94 -16.93 -16.43
N LEU A 4 -10.95 -15.59 -16.39
CA LEU A 4 -10.06 -14.81 -15.52
C LEU A 4 -10.50 -15.02 -14.07
N GLY A 5 -10.12 -16.18 -13.53
CA GLY A 5 -10.39 -16.54 -12.16
C GLY A 5 -9.38 -15.93 -11.18
N PRO A 6 -9.66 -16.01 -9.88
CA PRO A 6 -8.72 -15.61 -8.83
C PRO A 6 -7.34 -16.29 -9.00
N THR A 7 -7.32 -17.53 -9.49
CA THR A 7 -6.11 -18.31 -9.74
C THR A 7 -5.24 -17.70 -10.84
N GLU A 8 -5.80 -17.40 -12.02
CA GLU A 8 -5.06 -16.71 -13.10
C GLU A 8 -4.50 -15.36 -12.65
N LEU A 9 -5.29 -14.57 -11.91
CA LEU A 9 -4.84 -13.28 -11.39
C LEU A 9 -3.66 -13.43 -10.42
N LEU A 10 -3.66 -14.48 -9.58
CA LEU A 10 -2.54 -14.79 -8.68
C LEU A 10 -1.27 -15.15 -9.45
N ILE A 11 -1.39 -15.93 -10.54
CA ILE A 11 -0.25 -16.30 -11.38
C ILE A 11 0.35 -15.05 -12.06
N ILE A 12 -0.49 -14.20 -12.63
CA ILE A 12 -0.06 -12.95 -13.27
C ILE A 12 0.61 -12.02 -12.24
N LEU A 13 0.00 -11.87 -11.07
CA LEU A 13 0.58 -11.10 -9.96
C LEU A 13 1.94 -11.67 -9.53
N GLY A 14 2.06 -13.00 -9.46
CA GLY A 14 3.32 -13.69 -9.16
C GLY A 14 4.42 -13.35 -10.18
N ILE A 15 4.10 -13.35 -11.48
CA ILE A 15 5.04 -12.97 -12.54
C ILE A 15 5.46 -11.50 -12.39
N LEU A 16 4.51 -10.60 -12.14
CA LEU A 16 4.81 -9.18 -11.91
C LEU A 16 5.71 -8.98 -10.69
N VAL A 17 5.47 -9.72 -9.60
CA VAL A 17 6.33 -9.70 -8.41
C VAL A 17 7.73 -10.24 -8.72
N LEU A 18 7.87 -11.26 -9.57
CA LEU A 18 9.19 -11.75 -10.01
C LEU A 18 9.95 -10.70 -10.83
N LEU A 19 9.26 -9.98 -11.73
CA LEU A 19 9.89 -8.97 -12.61
C LEU A 19 10.25 -7.69 -11.86
N PHE A 20 9.32 -7.16 -11.07
CA PHE A 20 9.47 -5.88 -10.39
C PHE A 20 10.02 -6.00 -8.95
N GLY A 21 9.92 -7.19 -8.35
CA GLY A 21 10.28 -7.46 -6.96
C GLY A 21 9.13 -7.17 -5.98
N ALA A 22 9.03 -7.98 -4.92
CA ALA A 22 7.98 -7.88 -3.90
C ALA A 22 7.95 -6.52 -3.17
N SER A 23 9.06 -5.79 -3.09
CA SER A 23 9.11 -4.47 -2.44
C SER A 23 8.62 -3.32 -3.33
N ARG A 24 8.62 -3.47 -4.66
CA ARG A 24 8.28 -2.35 -5.56
C ARG A 24 6.77 -2.18 -5.74
N LEU A 25 6.02 -3.28 -5.87
CA LEU A 25 4.55 -3.24 -5.94
C LEU A 25 3.88 -2.47 -4.78
N PRO A 26 4.17 -2.78 -3.49
CA PRO A 26 3.54 -2.07 -2.37
C PRO A 26 4.01 -0.61 -2.27
N LYS A 27 5.26 -0.31 -2.67
CA LYS A 27 5.77 1.07 -2.68
C LYS A 27 5.04 1.93 -3.72
N LEU A 28 4.82 1.39 -4.92
CA LEU A 28 4.03 2.03 -5.98
C LEU A 28 2.55 2.14 -5.59
N GLY A 29 1.99 1.09 -4.96
CA GLY A 29 0.62 1.09 -4.45
C GLY A 29 0.38 2.14 -3.36
N LYS A 30 1.35 2.35 -2.46
CA LYS A 30 1.25 3.41 -1.42
C LYS A 30 1.19 4.80 -2.03
N SER A 31 2.07 5.14 -2.99
CA SER A 31 2.07 6.46 -3.62
C SER A 31 0.83 6.68 -4.49
N MET A 32 0.45 5.67 -5.28
CA MET A 32 -0.76 5.72 -6.12
C MET A 32 -2.03 5.81 -5.27
N GLY A 33 -2.09 5.06 -4.16
CA GLY A 33 -3.18 5.08 -3.22
C GLY A 33 -3.35 6.43 -2.51
N GLN A 34 -2.25 7.10 -2.16
CA GLN A 34 -2.29 8.46 -1.62
C GLN A 34 -2.86 9.47 -2.64
N SER A 35 -2.45 9.39 -3.91
CA SER A 35 -3.00 10.24 -4.98
C SER A 35 -4.49 9.98 -5.22
N ILE A 36 -4.90 8.72 -5.29
CA ILE A 36 -6.32 8.33 -5.47
C ILE A 36 -7.15 8.78 -4.26
N ARG A 37 -6.62 8.67 -3.05
CA ARG A 37 -7.29 9.14 -1.82
C ARG A 37 -7.48 10.66 -1.83
N GLY A 38 -6.47 11.41 -2.26
CA GLY A 38 -6.58 12.86 -2.43
C GLY A 38 -7.60 13.24 -3.51
N PHE A 39 -7.58 12.54 -4.64
CA PHE A 39 -8.57 12.72 -5.70
C PHE A 39 -10.00 12.43 -5.23
N LYS A 40 -10.20 11.31 -4.53
CA LYS A 40 -11.48 10.94 -3.93
C LYS A 40 -11.91 11.96 -2.87
N LYS A 41 -10.99 12.47 -2.06
CA LYS A 41 -11.30 13.50 -1.06
C LYS A 41 -11.81 14.78 -1.73
N GLY A 42 -11.11 15.28 -2.75
CA GLY A 42 -11.54 16.46 -3.49
C GLY A 42 -12.88 16.28 -4.21
N LEU A 43 -13.19 15.06 -4.69
CA LEU A 43 -14.51 14.75 -5.26
C LEU A 43 -15.63 14.63 -4.21
N ASN A 44 -15.32 14.34 -2.94
CA ASN A 44 -16.31 14.23 -1.86
C ASN A 44 -16.41 15.51 -1.01
N GLU A 45 -15.46 16.44 -1.11
CA GLU A 45 -15.53 17.76 -0.43
C GLU A 45 -16.69 18.64 -0.96
N ASP A 46 -17.25 18.32 -2.13
CA ASP A 46 -18.48 18.95 -2.64
C ASP A 46 -19.77 18.39 -2.00
N GLY A 47 -19.69 17.37 -1.14
CA GLY A 47 -20.85 16.73 -0.51
C GLY A 47 -20.51 16.01 0.79
N GLU A 48 -20.46 16.78 1.88
CA GLU A 48 -20.51 16.34 3.29
C GLU A 48 -19.40 15.38 3.80
N ASP A 49 -18.53 15.96 4.64
CA ASP A 49 -17.65 15.40 5.67
C ASP A 49 -17.59 13.88 5.83
N LYS A 50 -16.45 13.25 5.48
CA LYS A 50 -15.84 12.16 6.29
C LYS A 50 -14.32 12.09 6.17
N GLU A 51 -13.67 12.22 7.31
CA GLU A 51 -12.29 11.83 7.56
C GLU A 51 -12.05 10.39 7.12
N LEU A 52 -11.15 10.23 6.16
CA LEU A 52 -10.41 9.00 6.00
C LEU A 52 -8.99 9.33 6.46
N GLU A 53 -8.72 9.12 7.74
CA GLU A 53 -7.37 9.06 8.30
C GLU A 53 -6.70 7.74 7.87
N GLY A 54 -5.48 7.84 7.35
CA GLY A 54 -4.72 6.71 6.82
C GLY A 54 -3.77 6.17 7.85
N SER A 55 -4.27 5.33 8.74
CA SER A 55 -3.49 4.50 9.66
C SER A 55 -2.33 3.78 8.97
N ASP A 56 -1.14 4.00 9.51
CA ASP A 56 -0.19 2.95 9.86
C ASP A 56 0.37 2.03 8.75
N ALA A 57 1.15 2.59 7.81
CA ALA A 57 2.07 1.78 7.01
C ALA A 57 3.53 2.25 7.05
N ALA A 58 3.91 3.01 8.09
CA ALA A 58 5.26 3.55 8.29
C ALA A 58 5.85 3.29 9.69
N ARG A 59 5.25 2.41 10.51
CA ARG A 59 5.79 2.00 11.82
C ARG A 59 6.28 0.54 11.87
N LEU A 60 6.66 -0.03 10.73
CA LEU A 60 7.35 -1.32 10.65
C LEU A 60 8.74 -1.12 10.04
N ASP A 61 9.61 -0.39 10.75
CA ASP A 61 11.09 -0.47 10.62
C ASP A 61 11.84 0.17 11.82
N LYS A 62 11.19 0.38 12.98
CA LYS A 62 11.90 0.84 14.19
C LYS A 62 11.59 -0.06 15.36
N GLY A 63 12.05 -1.29 15.23
CA GLY A 63 11.88 -2.37 16.19
C GLY A 63 13.13 -3.18 16.40
N ASP A 64 14.31 -2.54 16.45
CA ASP A 64 15.48 -3.09 17.16
C ASP A 64 15.97 -2.03 18.16
N LYS A 65 15.50 -2.18 19.40
CA LYS A 65 16.11 -1.59 20.60
C LYS A 65 17.03 -2.63 21.22
N ALA A 66 18.23 -2.24 21.66
CA ALA A 66 18.79 -2.48 23.00
C ALA A 66 20.33 -2.36 23.02
N GLY A 67 20.85 -1.67 24.05
CA GLY A 67 22.29 -1.54 24.37
C GLY A 67 22.93 -0.33 23.70
N ASP A 68 23.57 0.64 24.34
CA ASP A 68 24.16 0.73 25.66
C ASP A 68 24.28 2.22 26.03
N ASP A 69 23.60 2.67 27.09
CA ASP A 69 23.96 3.89 27.83
C ASP A 69 23.59 3.70 29.30
N LYS A 70 24.58 3.26 30.09
CA LYS A 70 24.94 3.75 31.43
C LYS A 70 25.63 2.67 32.25
N SER A 71 26.95 2.70 32.22
CA SER A 71 27.82 2.56 33.39
C SER A 71 29.09 3.35 33.11
#